data_AF-A0A956WI44-F1
#
_entry.id   AF-A0A956WI44-F1
#
_cell.length_a   1.000
_cell.length_b   1.000
_cell.length_c   1.000
_cell.angle_alpha   90.00
_cell.angle_beta   90.00
_cell.angle_gamma   90.00
#
_symmetry.space_group_name_H-M   'P 1'
#
loop_
_entity.id
_entity.type
_entity.pdbx_description
1 polymer ?
#
loop_
_entity_poly.entity_id
_entity_poly.type
_entity_poly.pdbx_seq_one_letter_code
_entity_poly.pdbx_strand_id
1 'polypeptide(L)'
;MVWKRLFGKPEAPAETAPPAPQPDASGIVRRQRPAADPAMQQRLDTLRRRHAMAAYDLERAESARQPENPWQERIALLSNSLATIESDLQVLEVIPPLTPLPLPETLLTDVTVSLEEPVSVAFSIGPEPFHWEEEIDWDQRGGPVVRGQLRQISGDAAHLLPPDVPPDRRDALQRHLAESVTVLAADLRDRALEGEPLPAQITLADLARPCPVCGDWRDWLGHCAACAQRAWQRQNLRQEALRLEKEREDLEEDRSKWSERLTVARKRYADIEADLAAVETE
;
A
#
# COMPACT_ATOMS: atom_id res chain seq x y z
N MET A 1 -5.70 -19.03 -9.79
CA MET A 1 -5.01 -20.30 -9.48
C MET A 1 -4.69 -20.28 -7.98
N VAL A 2 -5.62 -20.57 -7.06
CA VAL A 2 -6.19 -21.87 -6.64
C VAL A 2 -5.19 -22.75 -5.91
N TRP A 3 -4.89 -22.44 -4.64
CA TRP A 3 -4.27 -23.34 -3.66
C TRP A 3 -5.16 -23.38 -2.40
N LYS A 4 -6.28 -24.10 -2.48
CA LYS A 4 -7.10 -24.55 -1.36
C LYS A 4 -8.05 -25.63 -1.88
N ARG A 5 -8.00 -26.81 -1.25
CA ARG A 5 -8.83 -28.04 -1.42
C ARG A 5 -8.03 -29.25 -1.91
N LEU A 6 -7.28 -29.88 -1.00
CA LEU A 6 -6.92 -31.31 -1.09
C LEU A 6 -6.87 -31.91 0.33
N PHE A 7 -7.98 -31.80 1.07
CA PHE A 7 -8.29 -32.71 2.19
C PHE A 7 -9.45 -33.58 1.75
N GLY A 8 -9.13 -34.66 1.03
CA GLY A 8 -10.04 -35.76 0.73
C GLY A 8 -9.47 -37.02 1.38
N LYS A 9 -10.23 -37.59 2.32
CA LYS A 9 -10.01 -38.93 2.88
C LYS A 9 -10.14 -39.95 1.74
N PRO A 10 -9.14 -40.81 1.47
CA PRO A 10 -9.37 -42.02 0.71
C PRO A 10 -9.77 -43.14 1.68
N GLU A 11 -10.87 -43.82 1.33
CA GLU A 11 -11.30 -45.10 1.88
C GLU A 11 -10.17 -46.15 1.77
N ALA A 12 -10.11 -47.02 2.78
CA ALA A 12 -9.19 -48.15 2.83
C ALA A 12 -9.53 -49.19 1.75
N PRO A 13 -8.57 -49.68 0.95
CA PRO A 13 -8.68 -50.95 0.28
C PRO A 13 -8.17 -52.08 1.18
N ALA A 14 -8.83 -53.23 1.04
CA ALA A 14 -8.72 -54.45 1.80
C ALA A 14 -7.29 -55.00 1.98
N GLU A 15 -7.05 -55.56 3.17
CA GLU A 15 -5.97 -56.49 3.48
C GLU A 15 -5.86 -57.58 2.40
N THR A 16 -4.75 -57.58 1.68
CA THR A 16 -4.28 -58.76 0.94
C THR A 16 -3.18 -59.41 1.77
N ALA A 17 -3.43 -60.65 2.18
CA ALA A 17 -2.48 -61.47 2.92
C ALA A 17 -1.15 -61.62 2.14
N PRO A 18 0.00 -61.70 2.84
CA PRO A 18 1.28 -61.89 2.16
C PRO A 18 1.36 -63.27 1.49
N PRO A 19 1.92 -63.38 0.27
CA PRO A 19 2.16 -64.69 -0.34
C PRO A 19 3.22 -65.45 0.47
N ALA A 20 2.94 -66.74 0.71
CA ALA A 20 3.87 -67.64 1.37
C ALA A 20 5.18 -67.79 0.56
N PRO A 21 6.35 -67.91 1.22
CA PRO A 21 7.63 -68.01 0.54
C PRO A 21 7.72 -69.34 -0.22
N GLN A 22 7.97 -69.28 -1.52
CA GLN A 22 8.36 -70.46 -2.31
C GLN A 22 9.87 -70.72 -2.14
N PRO A 23 10.29 -71.97 -1.91
CA PRO A 23 11.70 -72.32 -1.81
C PRO A 23 12.32 -72.53 -3.20
N ASP A 24 13.49 -71.94 -3.42
CA ASP A 24 14.31 -72.16 -4.62
C ASP A 24 14.94 -73.57 -4.60
N ALA A 25 15.05 -74.19 -5.77
CA ALA A 25 15.45 -75.59 -5.99
C ALA A 25 16.95 -75.92 -5.73
N SER A 26 17.63 -75.19 -4.86
CA SER A 26 19.06 -75.39 -4.56
C SER A 26 19.40 -75.52 -3.07
N GLY A 27 18.40 -75.55 -2.17
CA GLY A 27 18.62 -75.93 -0.77
C GLY A 27 19.53 -75.00 0.05
N ILE A 28 19.93 -73.86 -0.51
CA ILE A 28 20.64 -72.81 0.21
C ILE A 28 19.60 -71.79 0.68
N VAL A 29 19.26 -71.85 1.95
CA VAL A 29 18.53 -70.77 2.63
C VAL A 29 19.46 -69.54 2.59
N ARG A 30 19.27 -68.65 1.62
CA ARG A 30 19.75 -67.27 1.77
C ARG A 30 19.05 -66.74 3.01
N ARG A 31 19.78 -66.62 4.11
CA ARG A 31 19.33 -65.87 5.29
C ARG A 31 18.88 -64.51 4.77
N GLN A 32 17.57 -64.27 4.72
CA GLN A 32 17.04 -62.93 4.55
C GLN A 32 17.69 -62.09 5.65
N ARG A 33 18.32 -60.98 5.26
CA ARG A 33 18.78 -59.96 6.19
C ARG A 33 17.62 -59.69 7.15
N PRO A 34 17.82 -59.74 8.48
CA PRO A 34 16.74 -59.45 9.40
C PRO A 34 16.13 -58.10 9.03
N ALA A 35 14.79 -58.02 9.00
CA ALA A 35 14.08 -56.77 8.77
C ALA A 35 14.69 -55.71 9.70
N ALA A 36 15.10 -54.58 9.14
CA ALA A 36 15.72 -53.50 9.89
C ALA A 36 14.84 -53.17 11.11
N ASP A 37 15.46 -53.09 12.29
CA ASP A 37 14.75 -52.74 13.52
C ASP A 37 14.03 -51.40 13.29
N PRO A 38 12.68 -51.34 13.37
CA PRO A 38 11.93 -50.12 13.10
C PRO A 38 12.35 -48.96 14.01
N ALA A 39 12.86 -49.22 15.22
CA ALA A 39 13.41 -48.20 16.10
C ALA A 39 14.74 -47.64 15.56
N MET A 40 15.62 -48.50 15.02
CA MET A 40 16.87 -48.08 14.38
C MET A 40 16.61 -47.25 13.13
N GLN A 41 15.60 -47.63 12.33
CA GLN A 41 15.23 -46.91 11.12
C GLN A 41 14.67 -45.52 11.42
N GLN A 42 13.84 -45.37 12.46
CA GLN A 42 13.37 -44.05 12.92
C GLN A 42 14.51 -43.16 13.44
N ARG A 43 15.49 -43.75 14.14
CA ARG A 43 16.69 -43.03 14.60
C ARG A 43 17.52 -42.52 13.42
N LEU A 44 17.76 -43.38 12.43
CA LEU A 44 18.48 -43.04 11.20
C LEU A 44 17.78 -41.93 10.41
N ASP A 45 16.46 -42.01 10.24
CA ASP A 45 15.69 -40.99 9.53
C ASP A 45 15.72 -39.64 10.26
N THR A 46 15.71 -39.66 11.60
CA THR A 46 15.86 -38.46 12.42
C THR A 46 17.24 -37.84 12.26
N LEU A 47 18.30 -38.64 12.25
CA LEU A 47 19.67 -38.16 12.02
C LEU A 47 19.83 -37.58 10.61
N ARG A 48 19.25 -38.22 9.59
CA ARG A 48 19.25 -37.70 8.21
C ARG A 48 18.55 -36.35 8.09
N ARG A 49 17.40 -36.17 8.75
CA ARG A 49 16.73 -34.85 8.81
C ARG A 49 17.60 -33.80 9.48
N ARG A 50 18.22 -34.14 10.61
CA ARG A 50 19.14 -33.23 11.32
C ARG A 50 20.37 -32.89 10.49
N HIS A 51 20.92 -33.84 9.76
CA HIS A 51 22.04 -33.62 8.83
C HIS A 51 21.65 -32.65 7.71
N ALA A 52 20.48 -32.84 7.08
CA ALA A 52 20.00 -31.92 6.05
C ALA A 52 19.82 -30.48 6.58
N MET A 53 19.28 -30.32 7.79
CA MET A 53 19.17 -29.01 8.44
C MET A 53 20.54 -28.39 8.75
N ALA A 54 21.49 -29.19 9.27
CA ALA A 54 22.83 -28.71 9.59
C ALA A 54 23.63 -28.32 8.32
N ALA A 55 23.46 -29.07 7.23
CA ALA A 55 24.03 -28.75 5.93
C ALA A 55 23.49 -27.40 5.41
N TYR A 56 22.16 -27.19 5.49
CA TYR A 56 21.53 -25.93 5.13
C TYR A 56 22.05 -24.75 5.98
N ASP A 57 22.12 -24.92 7.30
CA ASP A 57 22.63 -23.87 8.19
C ASP A 57 24.09 -23.51 7.89
N LEU A 58 24.92 -24.51 7.58
CA LEU A 58 26.31 -24.33 7.17
C LEU A 58 26.40 -23.56 5.85
N GLU A 59 25.65 -23.99 4.83
CA GLU A 59 25.60 -23.32 3.53
C GLU A 59 25.19 -21.84 3.67
N ARG A 60 24.15 -21.56 4.46
CA ARG A 60 23.69 -20.18 4.72
C ARG A 60 24.74 -19.35 5.43
N ALA A 61 25.40 -19.91 6.46
CA ALA A 61 26.46 -19.22 7.18
C ALA A 61 27.70 -18.95 6.32
N GLU A 62 28.05 -19.86 5.42
CA GLU A 62 29.14 -19.68 4.46
C GLU A 62 28.80 -18.63 3.41
N SER A 63 27.60 -18.68 2.83
CA SER A 63 27.12 -17.69 1.88
C SER A 63 27.13 -16.28 2.49
N ALA A 64 26.69 -16.11 3.74
CA ALA A 64 26.67 -14.81 4.41
C ALA A 64 28.06 -14.15 4.58
N ARG A 65 29.14 -14.95 4.53
CA ARG A 65 30.54 -14.47 4.60
C ARG A 65 31.14 -14.14 3.23
N GLN A 66 30.55 -14.63 2.15
CA GLN A 66 31.03 -14.32 0.81
C GLN A 66 30.74 -12.84 0.49
N PRO A 67 31.63 -12.16 -0.24
CA PRO A 67 31.42 -10.76 -0.63
C PRO A 67 30.20 -10.62 -1.55
N GLU A 68 30.02 -11.58 -2.47
CA GLU A 68 28.84 -11.69 -3.33
C GLU A 68 27.91 -12.74 -2.72
N ASN A 69 26.78 -12.29 -2.19
CA ASN A 69 25.80 -13.17 -1.56
C ASN A 69 24.38 -12.62 -1.71
N PRO A 70 23.33 -13.44 -1.46
CA PRO A 70 21.95 -13.02 -1.67
C PRO A 70 21.50 -11.83 -0.81
N TRP A 71 22.05 -11.67 0.40
CA TRP A 71 21.75 -10.50 1.25
C TRP A 71 22.34 -9.23 0.64
N GLN A 72 23.59 -9.27 0.21
CA GLN A 72 24.27 -8.12 -0.41
C GLN A 72 23.60 -7.70 -1.72
N GLU A 73 23.18 -8.66 -2.55
CA GLU A 73 22.38 -8.39 -3.75
C GLU A 73 21.08 -7.65 -3.41
N ARG A 74 20.35 -8.13 -2.40
CA ARG A 74 19.10 -7.51 -1.97
C ARG A 74 19.33 -6.13 -1.35
N ILE A 75 20.36 -5.96 -0.52
CA ILE A 75 20.76 -4.67 0.07
C ILE A 75 21.11 -3.66 -1.03
N ALA A 76 21.80 -4.08 -2.08
CA ALA A 76 22.12 -3.22 -3.22
C ALA A 76 20.85 -2.75 -3.94
N LEU A 77 19.87 -3.63 -4.16
CA LEU A 77 18.58 -3.26 -4.74
C LEU A 77 17.83 -2.24 -3.87
N LEU A 78 17.78 -2.46 -2.55
CA LEU A 78 17.14 -1.52 -1.62
C LEU A 78 17.85 -0.17 -1.60
N SER A 79 19.19 -0.17 -1.67
CA SER A 79 19.98 1.06 -1.72
C SER A 79 19.73 1.87 -2.99
N ASN A 80 19.55 1.20 -4.14
CA ASN A 80 19.19 1.86 -5.40
C ASN A 80 17.77 2.47 -5.33
N SER A 81 16.81 1.74 -4.73
CA SER A 81 15.46 2.27 -4.51
C SER A 81 15.47 3.49 -3.58
N LEU A 82 16.25 3.45 -2.49
CA LEU A 82 16.42 4.59 -1.58
C LEU A 82 17.01 5.80 -2.31
N ALA A 83 18.06 5.62 -3.11
CA ALA A 83 18.65 6.70 -3.91
C ALA A 83 17.64 7.31 -4.90
N THR A 84 16.73 6.50 -5.45
CA THR A 84 15.65 6.99 -6.32
C THR A 84 14.66 7.85 -5.54
N ILE A 85 14.25 7.42 -4.35
CA ILE A 85 13.36 8.19 -3.47
C ILE A 85 14.00 9.51 -3.03
N GLU A 86 15.30 9.51 -2.71
CA GLU A 86 16.04 10.73 -2.38
C GLU A 86 16.06 11.71 -3.54
N SER A 87 16.29 11.23 -4.77
CA SER A 87 16.20 12.05 -5.98
C SER A 87 14.79 12.62 -6.17
N ASP A 88 13.74 11.83 -5.98
CA ASP A 88 12.35 12.29 -6.12
C ASP A 88 12.01 13.36 -5.06
N LEU A 89 12.48 13.19 -3.83
CA LEU A 89 12.34 14.20 -2.78
C LEU A 89 13.02 15.52 -3.15
N GLN A 90 14.23 15.47 -3.69
CA GLN A 90 14.95 16.66 -4.16
C GLN A 90 14.18 17.36 -5.30
N VAL A 91 13.65 16.60 -6.26
CA VAL A 91 12.83 17.16 -7.35
C VAL A 91 11.62 17.91 -6.79
N LEU A 92 10.93 17.36 -5.79
CA LEU A 92 9.77 18.01 -5.15
C LEU A 92 10.11 19.32 -4.42
N GLU A 93 11.32 19.44 -3.88
CA GLU A 93 11.76 20.63 -3.15
C GLU A 93 12.13 21.80 -4.07
N VAL A 94 12.57 21.51 -5.29
CA VAL A 94 13.08 22.52 -6.24
C VAL A 94 12.03 22.97 -7.27
N ILE A 95 10.80 22.45 -7.23
CA ILE A 95 9.74 22.86 -8.17
C ILE A 95 9.46 24.36 -8.00
N PRO A 96 9.74 25.19 -9.03
CA PRO A 96 9.53 26.63 -8.95
C PRO A 96 8.05 26.96 -8.80
N PRO A 97 7.71 28.06 -8.10
CA PRO A 97 6.34 28.53 -8.05
C PRO A 97 5.88 28.96 -9.45
N LEU A 98 4.60 28.70 -9.74
CA LEU A 98 3.95 29.21 -10.94
C LEU A 98 3.78 30.72 -10.85
N THR A 99 3.67 31.38 -12.00
CA THR A 99 3.25 32.77 -12.05
C THR A 99 1.81 32.89 -11.52
N PRO A 100 1.56 33.71 -10.48
CA PRO A 100 0.21 33.94 -9.96
C PRO A 100 -0.71 34.47 -11.04
N LEU A 101 -1.93 33.91 -11.13
CA LEU A 101 -2.98 34.38 -12.02
C LEU A 101 -4.18 34.82 -11.18
N PRO A 102 -4.31 36.13 -10.87
CA PRO A 102 -5.48 36.65 -10.15
C PRO A 102 -6.72 36.61 -11.05
N LEU A 103 -7.87 36.26 -10.46
CA LEU A 103 -9.17 36.35 -11.14
C LEU A 103 -9.83 37.71 -10.89
N PRO A 104 -10.80 38.12 -11.73
CA PRO A 104 -11.52 39.36 -11.52
C PRO A 104 -12.40 39.33 -10.26
N GLU A 105 -12.64 40.51 -9.68
CA GLU A 105 -13.49 40.69 -8.49
C GLU A 105 -15.00 40.69 -8.82
N THR A 106 -15.43 39.84 -9.77
CA THR A 106 -16.84 39.69 -10.13
C THR A 106 -17.62 39.23 -8.92
N LEU A 107 -18.58 40.05 -8.47
CA LEU A 107 -19.41 39.76 -7.30
C LEU A 107 -20.34 38.57 -7.54
N LEU A 108 -20.53 37.81 -6.48
CA LEU A 108 -21.51 36.75 -6.37
C LEU A 108 -22.86 37.37 -5.97
N THR A 109 -23.93 37.09 -6.74
CA THR A 109 -25.26 37.68 -6.55
C THR A 109 -26.31 36.60 -6.29
N ASP A 110 -27.50 37.04 -5.88
CA ASP A 110 -28.70 36.19 -5.77
C ASP A 110 -28.50 34.95 -4.88
N VAL A 111 -27.70 35.11 -3.82
CA VAL A 111 -27.44 34.04 -2.85
C VAL A 111 -28.72 33.68 -2.12
N THR A 112 -29.14 32.44 -2.29
CA THR A 112 -30.31 31.85 -1.65
C THR A 112 -29.94 30.52 -1.03
N VAL A 113 -30.34 30.32 0.22
CA VAL A 113 -30.18 29.06 0.94
C VAL A 113 -31.54 28.69 1.53
N SER A 114 -32.13 27.60 1.06
CA SER A 114 -33.36 27.05 1.61
C SER A 114 -33.03 25.85 2.48
N LEU A 115 -33.47 25.89 3.73
CA LEU A 115 -33.33 24.77 4.67
C LEU A 115 -34.58 23.87 4.71
N GLU A 116 -35.58 24.17 3.88
CA GLU A 116 -36.72 23.27 3.66
C GLU A 116 -36.26 22.06 2.85
N GLU A 117 -36.76 20.85 3.17
CA GLU A 117 -36.38 19.63 2.45
C GLU A 117 -36.95 19.62 1.00
N PRO A 118 -36.13 19.38 -0.04
CA PRO A 118 -34.68 19.18 0.02
C PRO A 118 -33.91 20.50 0.20
N VAL A 119 -32.93 20.48 1.10
CA VAL A 119 -32.07 21.64 1.34
C VAL A 119 -31.41 22.06 0.03
N SER A 120 -31.42 23.36 -0.27
CA SER A 120 -30.89 23.87 -1.53
C SER A 120 -30.08 25.14 -1.34
N VAL A 121 -29.09 25.31 -2.22
CA VAL A 121 -28.20 26.47 -2.27
C VAL A 121 -28.10 26.93 -3.72
N ALA A 122 -28.37 28.20 -3.97
CA ALA A 122 -28.22 28.80 -5.29
C ALA A 122 -27.58 30.18 -5.20
N PHE A 123 -26.81 30.52 -6.23
CA PHE A 123 -26.20 31.84 -6.41
C PHE A 123 -25.76 32.03 -7.86
N SER A 124 -25.41 33.27 -8.24
CA SER A 124 -24.88 33.58 -9.57
C SER A 124 -23.50 34.23 -9.49
N ILE A 125 -22.62 33.92 -10.43
CA ILE A 125 -21.32 34.60 -10.60
C ILE A 125 -21.28 35.17 -12.01
N GLY A 126 -21.40 36.50 -12.13
CA GLY A 126 -21.59 37.12 -13.44
C GLY A 126 -22.83 36.57 -14.14
N PRO A 127 -22.73 36.03 -15.36
CA PRO A 127 -23.88 35.48 -16.08
C PRO A 127 -24.22 34.02 -15.72
N GLU A 128 -23.40 33.33 -14.92
CA GLU A 128 -23.54 31.89 -14.68
C GLU A 128 -24.28 31.60 -13.37
N PRO A 129 -25.49 31.00 -13.42
CA PRO A 129 -26.22 30.58 -12.24
C PRO A 129 -25.80 29.16 -11.80
N PHE A 130 -25.59 28.99 -10.50
CA PHE A 130 -25.31 27.71 -9.89
C PHE A 130 -26.42 27.30 -8.92
N HIS A 131 -26.70 26.00 -8.86
CA HIS A 131 -27.73 25.42 -8.00
C HIS A 131 -27.30 24.05 -7.50
N TRP A 132 -27.46 23.83 -6.19
CA TRP A 132 -27.26 22.55 -5.52
C TRP A 132 -28.50 22.19 -4.73
N GLU A 133 -28.81 20.90 -4.69
CA GLU A 133 -29.86 20.31 -3.86
C GLU A 133 -29.28 19.14 -3.07
N GLU A 134 -29.77 18.95 -1.86
CA GLU A 134 -29.45 17.78 -1.04
C GLU A 134 -30.04 16.53 -1.68
N GLU A 135 -29.19 15.52 -1.88
CA GLU A 135 -29.62 14.23 -2.38
C GLU A 135 -30.44 13.50 -1.32
N ILE A 136 -31.70 13.21 -1.63
CA ILE A 136 -32.60 12.46 -0.75
C ILE A 136 -32.20 10.98 -0.81
N ASP A 137 -31.58 10.48 0.26
CA ASP A 137 -31.24 9.07 0.40
C ASP A 137 -32.52 8.24 0.69
N TRP A 138 -33.10 7.67 -0.36
CA TRP A 138 -34.30 6.83 -0.27
C TRP A 138 -34.04 5.46 0.40
N ASP A 139 -32.79 5.10 0.68
CA ASP A 139 -32.38 3.78 1.18
C ASP A 139 -32.50 3.64 2.72
N GLN A 140 -32.41 4.75 3.47
CA GLN A 140 -32.35 4.72 4.93
C GLN A 140 -33.73 4.70 5.60
N ARG A 141 -34.53 3.66 5.34
CA ARG A 141 -35.68 3.36 6.20
C ARG A 141 -35.21 2.78 7.54
N GLY A 142 -34.93 3.66 8.51
CA GLY A 142 -34.79 3.31 9.93
C GLY A 142 -33.41 3.50 10.57
N GLY A 143 -32.45 4.09 9.85
CA GLY A 143 -31.18 4.56 10.41
C GLY A 143 -31.28 5.99 10.99
N PRO A 144 -30.25 6.46 11.73
CA PRO A 144 -30.15 7.88 12.07
C PRO A 144 -30.10 8.69 10.77
N VAL A 145 -30.88 9.77 10.67
CA VAL A 145 -30.86 10.69 9.53
C VAL A 145 -29.44 11.26 9.39
N VAL A 146 -28.69 10.77 8.42
CA VAL A 146 -27.39 11.32 8.04
C VAL A 146 -27.64 12.50 7.11
N ARG A 147 -26.92 13.61 7.30
CA ARG A 147 -26.98 14.77 6.40
C ARG A 147 -26.72 14.30 4.97
N GLY A 148 -27.61 14.65 4.05
CA GLY A 148 -27.45 14.35 2.64
C GLY A 148 -26.31 15.17 2.03
N GLN A 149 -25.71 14.61 0.99
CA GLN A 149 -24.68 15.29 0.23
C GLN A 149 -25.34 16.31 -0.72
N LEU A 150 -24.80 17.53 -0.79
CA LEU A 150 -25.21 18.48 -1.82
C LEU A 150 -24.76 17.97 -3.18
N ARG A 151 -25.71 17.85 -4.11
CA ARG A 151 -25.47 17.51 -5.50
C ARG A 151 -25.72 18.73 -6.36
N GLN A 152 -24.77 19.04 -7.25
CA GLN A 152 -24.95 20.12 -8.20
C GLN A 152 -26.00 19.76 -9.24
N ILE A 153 -27.00 20.64 -9.39
CA ILE A 153 -28.09 20.52 -10.37
C ILE A 153 -27.80 21.35 -11.61
N SER A 154 -27.22 22.55 -11.45
CA SER A 154 -26.84 23.42 -12.56
C SER A 154 -25.60 24.27 -12.27
N GLY A 155 -25.05 24.88 -13.32
CA GLY A 155 -23.87 25.73 -13.29
C GLY A 155 -22.65 25.06 -13.92
N ASP A 156 -21.89 25.79 -14.72
CA ASP A 156 -20.62 25.35 -15.31
C ASP A 156 -19.48 26.31 -14.99
N ALA A 157 -18.49 25.82 -14.25
CA ALA A 157 -17.29 26.58 -13.92
C ALA A 157 -16.47 27.00 -15.16
N ALA A 158 -16.64 26.33 -16.30
CA ALA A 158 -16.01 26.74 -17.55
C ALA A 158 -16.44 28.14 -17.99
N HIS A 159 -17.69 28.53 -17.71
CA HIS A 159 -18.22 29.85 -18.05
C HIS A 159 -17.67 30.97 -17.15
N LEU A 160 -16.99 30.63 -16.06
CA LEU A 160 -16.32 31.59 -15.17
C LEU A 160 -14.91 31.96 -15.63
N LEU A 161 -14.34 31.22 -16.60
CA LEU A 161 -12.95 31.39 -17.00
C LEU A 161 -12.74 32.70 -17.76
N PRO A 162 -11.83 33.57 -17.31
CA PRO A 162 -11.46 34.75 -18.08
C PRO A 162 -10.81 34.39 -19.45
N PRO A 163 -10.97 35.24 -20.47
CA PRO A 163 -10.43 34.99 -21.81
C PRO A 163 -8.89 35.05 -21.87
N ASP A 164 -8.26 35.74 -20.92
CA ASP A 164 -6.81 35.94 -20.79
C ASP A 164 -6.09 34.82 -20.04
N VAL A 165 -6.81 33.82 -19.53
CA VAL A 165 -6.20 32.64 -18.89
C VAL A 165 -5.33 31.88 -19.91
N PRO A 166 -4.04 31.61 -19.60
CA PRO A 166 -3.16 30.82 -20.45
C PRO A 166 -3.74 29.42 -20.74
N PRO A 167 -3.60 28.89 -21.97
CA PRO A 167 -4.24 27.62 -22.37
C PRO A 167 -3.78 26.42 -21.55
N ASP A 168 -2.52 26.40 -21.12
CA ASP A 168 -1.93 25.39 -20.25
C ASP A 168 -2.49 25.41 -18.82
N ARG A 169 -3.14 26.50 -18.41
CA ARG A 169 -3.72 26.69 -17.09
C ARG A 169 -5.25 26.59 -17.06
N ARG A 170 -5.92 26.61 -18.22
CA ARG A 170 -7.39 26.62 -18.30
C ARG A 170 -8.04 25.41 -17.63
N ASP A 171 -7.63 24.20 -18.01
CA ASP A 171 -8.23 22.97 -17.47
C ASP A 171 -7.99 22.81 -15.96
N ALA A 172 -6.84 23.28 -15.47
CA ALA A 172 -6.54 23.28 -14.05
C ALA A 172 -7.42 24.30 -13.30
N LEU A 173 -7.57 25.51 -13.85
CA LEU A 173 -8.40 26.55 -13.25
C LEU A 173 -9.89 26.15 -13.23
N GLN A 174 -10.38 25.56 -14.33
CA GLN A 174 -11.76 25.10 -14.42
C GLN A 174 -12.08 24.08 -13.33
N ARG A 175 -11.23 23.06 -13.18
CA ARG A 175 -11.40 22.04 -12.13
C ARG A 175 -11.34 22.66 -10.73
N HIS A 176 -10.39 23.56 -10.50
CA HIS A 176 -10.27 24.26 -9.24
C HIS A 176 -11.51 25.09 -8.91
N LEU A 177 -12.05 25.83 -9.87
CA LEU A 177 -13.27 26.62 -9.69
C LEU A 177 -14.47 25.72 -9.43
N ALA A 178 -14.62 24.61 -10.16
CA ALA A 178 -15.70 23.63 -9.95
C ALA A 178 -15.68 23.05 -8.51
N GLU A 179 -14.50 22.72 -8.01
CA GLU A 179 -14.31 22.29 -6.62
C GLU A 179 -14.64 23.42 -5.64
N SER A 180 -14.13 24.63 -5.89
CA SER A 180 -14.29 25.78 -4.98
C SER A 180 -15.72 26.28 -4.87
N VAL A 181 -16.50 26.29 -5.96
CA VAL A 181 -17.94 26.63 -5.89
C VAL A 181 -18.74 25.58 -5.12
N THR A 182 -18.34 24.30 -5.18
CA THR A 182 -18.97 23.23 -4.41
C THR A 182 -18.66 23.38 -2.93
N VAL A 183 -17.42 23.71 -2.57
CA VAL A 183 -17.01 24.01 -1.19
C VAL A 183 -17.75 25.24 -0.65
N LEU A 184 -17.89 26.29 -1.47
CA LEU A 184 -18.69 27.45 -1.10
C LEU A 184 -20.15 27.07 -0.84
N ALA A 185 -20.78 26.27 -1.72
CA ALA A 185 -22.17 25.87 -1.53
C ALA A 185 -22.37 25.09 -0.21
N ALA A 186 -21.44 24.20 0.13
CA ALA A 186 -21.44 23.50 1.41
C ALA A 186 -21.27 24.47 2.60
N ASP A 187 -20.33 25.42 2.53
CA ASP A 187 -20.12 26.43 3.59
C ASP A 187 -21.36 27.32 3.79
N LEU A 188 -22.01 27.76 2.71
CA LEU A 188 -23.24 28.57 2.78
C LEU A 188 -24.39 27.80 3.45
N ARG A 189 -24.55 26.51 3.10
CA ARG A 189 -25.53 25.63 3.76
C ARG A 189 -25.21 25.47 5.25
N ASP A 190 -23.96 25.15 5.57
CA ASP A 190 -23.55 24.85 6.95
C ASP A 190 -23.69 26.09 7.84
N ARG A 191 -23.31 27.27 7.35
CA ARG A 191 -23.58 28.57 8.01
C ARG A 191 -25.06 28.79 8.27
N ALA A 192 -25.91 28.58 7.27
CA ALA A 192 -27.35 28.77 7.41
C ALA A 192 -27.95 27.81 8.45
N LEU A 193 -27.52 26.54 8.45
CA LEU A 193 -27.91 25.54 9.45
C LEU A 193 -27.48 25.93 10.87
N GLU A 194 -26.29 26.52 11.01
CA GLU A 194 -25.73 26.97 12.28
C GLU A 194 -26.27 28.34 12.74
N GLY A 195 -27.10 29.00 11.91
CA GLY A 195 -27.61 30.34 12.16
C GLY A 195 -26.55 31.44 12.05
N GLU A 196 -25.43 31.15 11.39
CA GLU A 196 -24.40 32.12 11.10
C GLU A 196 -24.81 33.05 9.93
N PRO A 197 -24.39 34.33 9.96
CA PRO A 197 -24.63 35.22 8.83
C PRO A 197 -23.91 34.73 7.57
N LEU A 198 -24.59 34.84 6.42
CA LEU A 198 -23.99 34.59 5.13
C LEU A 198 -22.95 35.69 4.81
N PRO A 199 -21.83 35.37 4.15
CA PRO A 199 -20.83 36.35 3.78
C PRO A 199 -21.40 37.36 2.77
N ALA A 200 -21.23 38.66 3.04
CA ALA A 200 -21.92 39.71 2.27
C ALA A 200 -21.21 40.12 0.96
N GLN A 201 -19.92 39.84 0.80
CA GLN A 201 -19.12 40.26 -0.35
C GLN A 201 -18.19 39.13 -0.78
N ILE A 202 -18.76 38.18 -1.52
CA ILE A 202 -18.01 37.09 -2.14
C ILE A 202 -17.75 37.45 -3.59
N THR A 203 -16.51 37.27 -4.04
CA THR A 203 -16.11 37.50 -5.43
C THR A 203 -15.54 36.24 -6.07
N LEU A 204 -15.49 36.19 -7.39
CA LEU A 204 -14.78 35.14 -8.12
C LEU A 204 -13.30 35.05 -7.74
N ALA A 205 -12.65 36.18 -7.42
CA ALA A 205 -11.28 36.21 -6.91
C ALA A 205 -11.11 35.45 -5.59
N ASP A 206 -12.15 35.39 -4.76
CA ASP A 206 -12.12 34.67 -3.47
C ASP A 206 -12.16 33.16 -3.64
N LEU A 207 -12.72 32.66 -4.74
CA LEU A 207 -12.80 31.25 -5.06
C LEU A 207 -11.50 30.68 -5.63
N ALA A 208 -10.56 31.54 -6.03
CA ALA A 208 -9.29 31.12 -6.61
C ALA A 208 -8.16 32.11 -6.27
N ARG A 209 -7.93 32.33 -4.97
CA ARG A 209 -6.87 33.24 -4.52
C ARG A 209 -5.50 32.62 -4.81
N PRO A 210 -4.54 33.35 -5.40
CA PRO A 210 -3.20 32.80 -5.59
C PRO A 210 -2.58 32.33 -4.27
N CYS A 211 -1.96 31.15 -4.32
CA CYS A 211 -1.21 30.55 -3.24
C CYS A 211 0.14 31.25 -3.15
N PRO A 212 0.52 31.81 -1.99
CA PRO A 212 1.80 32.50 -1.83
C PRO A 212 3.01 31.55 -1.90
N VAL A 213 2.79 30.23 -1.77
CA VAL A 213 3.86 29.22 -1.73
C VAL A 213 4.20 28.71 -3.14
N CYS A 214 3.19 28.25 -3.89
CA CYS A 214 3.40 27.59 -5.17
C CYS A 214 2.86 28.36 -6.38
N GLY A 215 2.15 29.48 -6.19
CA GLY A 215 1.53 30.25 -7.28
C GLY A 215 0.32 29.57 -7.95
N ASP A 216 -0.09 28.40 -7.46
CA ASP A 216 -1.37 27.79 -7.81
C ASP A 216 -2.53 28.51 -7.07
N TRP A 217 -3.74 27.97 -7.10
CA TRP A 217 -4.89 28.60 -6.44
C TRP A 217 -5.22 27.98 -5.08
N ARG A 218 -5.83 28.80 -4.24
CA ARG A 218 -6.47 28.41 -2.97
C ARG A 218 -7.98 28.46 -3.15
N ASP A 219 -8.64 27.46 -2.60
CA ASP A 219 -10.09 27.36 -2.58
C ASP A 219 -10.72 28.42 -1.65
N TRP A 220 -12.05 28.41 -1.59
CA TRP A 220 -12.85 29.28 -0.71
C TRP A 220 -12.39 29.28 0.75
N LEU A 221 -11.96 28.12 1.27
CA LEU A 221 -11.52 27.96 2.65
C LEU A 221 -10.02 28.25 2.83
N GLY A 222 -9.32 28.62 1.76
CA GLY A 222 -7.90 28.97 1.78
C GLY A 222 -6.95 27.78 1.60
N HIS A 223 -7.43 26.59 1.29
CA HIS A 223 -6.60 25.41 1.06
C HIS A 223 -6.06 25.39 -0.37
N CYS A 224 -4.78 25.05 -0.52
CA CYS A 224 -4.17 24.85 -1.84
C CYS A 224 -3.97 23.35 -2.11
N ALA A 225 -4.74 22.80 -3.04
CA ALA A 225 -4.67 21.39 -3.41
C ALA A 225 -3.27 20.96 -3.89
N ALA A 226 -2.57 21.79 -4.66
CA ALA A 226 -1.21 21.50 -5.12
C ALA A 226 -0.19 21.44 -3.97
N CYS A 227 -0.30 22.33 -2.99
CA CYS A 227 0.55 22.28 -1.79
C CYS A 227 0.23 21.05 -0.94
N ALA A 228 -1.06 20.73 -0.75
CA ALA A 228 -1.50 19.54 -0.03
C ALA A 228 -0.99 18.26 -0.70
N GLN A 229 -1.14 18.16 -2.03
CA GLN A 229 -0.65 17.02 -2.81
C GLN A 229 0.88 16.87 -2.70
N ARG A 230 1.63 17.98 -2.79
CA ARG A 230 3.09 17.97 -2.64
C ARG A 230 3.50 17.53 -1.22
N ALA A 231 2.79 17.99 -0.19
CA ALA A 231 3.04 17.59 1.19
C ALA A 231 2.76 16.10 1.41
N TRP A 232 1.63 15.60 0.89
CA TRP A 232 1.27 14.19 0.93
C TRP A 232 2.30 13.32 0.20
N GLN A 233 2.70 13.70 -1.01
CA GLN A 233 3.71 12.98 -1.78
C GLN A 233 5.05 12.91 -1.05
N ARG A 234 5.48 14.02 -0.45
CA ARG A 234 6.69 14.07 0.40
C ARG A 234 6.57 13.13 1.60
N GLN A 235 5.43 13.12 2.28
CA GLN A 235 5.21 12.24 3.42
C GLN A 235 5.28 10.76 3.00
N ASN A 236 4.63 10.40 1.90
CA ASN A 236 4.66 9.02 1.39
C ASN A 236 6.08 8.57 1.03
N LEU A 237 6.83 9.41 0.31
CA LEU A 237 8.22 9.11 -0.04
C LEU A 237 9.08 8.92 1.22
N ARG A 238 8.91 9.77 2.25
CA ARG A 238 9.61 9.61 3.53
C ARG A 238 9.22 8.35 4.29
N GLN A 239 7.94 8.01 4.32
CA GLN A 239 7.47 6.78 4.96
C GLN A 239 8.02 5.54 4.25
N GLU A 240 8.05 5.56 2.92
CA GLU A 240 8.61 4.48 2.12
C GLU A 240 10.13 4.38 2.31
N ALA A 241 10.85 5.49 2.36
CA ALA A 241 12.28 5.50 2.67
C ALA A 241 12.56 4.85 4.04
N LEU A 242 11.84 5.25 5.09
CA LEU A 242 11.98 4.66 6.42
C LEU A 242 11.69 3.15 6.42
N ARG A 243 10.68 2.71 5.66
CA ARG A 243 10.34 1.29 5.51
C ARG A 243 11.48 0.51 4.85
N LEU A 244 12.05 1.05 3.78
CA LEU A 244 13.14 0.41 3.03
C LEU A 244 14.47 0.44 3.79
N GLU A 245 14.76 1.51 4.53
CA GLU A 245 15.91 1.59 5.44
C GLU A 245 15.86 0.49 6.48
N LYS A 246 14.69 0.32 7.12
CA LYS A 246 14.48 -0.76 8.08
C LYS A 246 14.64 -2.14 7.43
N GLU A 247 14.06 -2.37 6.25
CA GLU A 247 14.22 -3.64 5.52
C GLU A 247 15.70 -3.92 5.21
N ARG A 248 16.47 -2.89 4.87
CA ARG A 248 17.91 -2.99 4.60
C ARG A 248 18.70 -3.33 5.88
N GLU A 249 18.38 -2.67 6.99
CA GLU A 249 18.99 -2.92 8.31
C GLU A 249 18.68 -4.35 8.79
N ASP A 250 17.43 -4.78 8.69
CA ASP A 250 16.99 -6.13 9.07
C ASP A 250 17.74 -7.20 8.26
N LEU A 251 17.94 -6.97 6.95
CA LEU A 251 18.72 -7.88 6.09
C LEU A 251 20.20 -7.93 6.47
N GLU A 252 20.78 -6.80 6.82
CA GLU A 252 22.18 -6.73 7.23
C GLU A 252 22.38 -7.40 8.60
N GLU A 253 21.44 -7.20 9.53
CA GLU A 253 21.43 -7.90 10.82
C GLU A 253 21.31 -9.42 10.62
N ASP A 254 20.39 -9.87 9.76
CA ASP A 254 20.23 -11.29 9.44
C ASP A 254 21.49 -11.86 8.79
N ARG A 255 22.11 -11.15 7.85
CA ARG A 255 23.40 -11.54 7.26
C ARG A 255 24.48 -11.68 8.35
N SER A 256 24.58 -10.72 9.26
CA SER A 256 25.54 -10.76 10.37
C SER A 256 25.30 -11.97 11.27
N LYS A 257 24.04 -12.24 11.66
CA LYS A 257 23.66 -13.41 12.45
C LYS A 257 24.10 -14.71 11.80
N TRP A 258 23.91 -14.87 10.49
CA TRP A 258 24.37 -16.06 9.78
C TRP A 258 25.90 -16.14 9.68
N SER A 259 26.57 -15.02 9.39
CA SER A 259 28.03 -14.92 9.32
C SER A 259 28.73 -15.28 10.65
N GLU A 260 28.17 -14.84 11.78
CA GLU A 260 28.67 -15.13 13.13
C GLU A 260 28.51 -16.60 13.51
N ARG A 261 27.45 -17.26 13.02
CA ARG A 261 27.13 -18.66 13.32
C ARG A 261 28.03 -19.67 12.60
N LEU A 262 28.85 -19.25 11.64
CA LEU A 262 29.63 -20.15 10.78
C LEU A 262 30.42 -21.22 11.56
N THR A 263 31.15 -20.81 12.60
CA THR A 263 31.95 -21.75 13.41
C THR A 263 31.08 -22.79 14.11
N VAL A 264 29.92 -22.36 14.63
CA VAL A 264 28.97 -23.24 15.30
C VAL A 264 28.31 -24.19 14.30
N ALA A 265 27.93 -23.70 13.11
CA ALA A 265 27.35 -24.49 12.05
C ALA A 265 28.31 -25.58 11.56
N ARG A 266 29.59 -25.24 11.32
CA ARG A 266 30.65 -26.20 10.95
C ARG A 266 30.80 -27.32 11.96
N LYS A 267 30.88 -26.97 13.25
CA LYS A 267 30.99 -27.96 14.32
C LYS A 267 29.77 -28.89 14.36
N ARG A 268 28.56 -28.31 14.36
CA ARG A 268 27.31 -29.10 14.39
C ARG A 268 27.19 -30.05 13.22
N TYR A 269 27.57 -29.62 12.03
CA TYR A 269 27.57 -30.45 10.84
C TYR A 269 28.52 -31.64 11.01
N ALA A 270 29.78 -31.39 11.39
CA ALA A 270 30.77 -32.44 11.63
C ALA A 270 30.35 -33.43 12.74
N ASP A 271 29.77 -32.94 13.84
CA ASP A 271 29.28 -33.80 14.93
C ASP A 271 28.15 -34.74 14.43
N ILE A 272 27.24 -34.25 13.58
CA ILE A 272 26.14 -35.07 13.02
C ILE A 272 26.65 -36.04 11.95
N GLU A 273 27.63 -35.66 11.14
CA GLU A 273 28.29 -36.58 10.21
C GLU A 273 28.95 -37.75 10.97
N ALA A 274 29.61 -37.46 12.10
CA ALA A 274 30.18 -38.49 12.95
C ALA A 274 29.11 -39.42 13.55
N ASP A 275 27.99 -38.87 14.04
CA ASP A 275 26.85 -39.65 14.55
C ASP A 275 26.24 -40.57 13.46
N LEU A 276 26.10 -40.05 12.23
CA LEU A 276 25.59 -40.84 11.10
C LEU A 276 26.54 -41.97 10.72
N ALA A 277 27.83 -41.68 10.61
CA ALA A 277 28.84 -42.69 10.28
C ALA A 277 28.87 -43.81 11.33
N ALA A 278 28.77 -43.47 12.62
CA ALA A 278 28.73 -44.47 13.69
C ALA A 278 27.53 -45.43 13.56
N VAL A 279 26.33 -44.90 13.28
CA VAL A 279 25.11 -45.71 13.13
C VAL A 279 25.12 -46.55 11.85
N GLU A 280 25.82 -46.12 10.79
CA GLU A 280 25.95 -46.91 9.54
C GLU A 280 26.98 -48.05 9.63
N THR A 281 27.93 -47.96 10.57
CA THR A 281 28.95 -49.00 10.82
C THR A 281 28.53 -50.06 11.84
N GLU A 282 27.46 -49.84 12.59
CA GLU A 282 26.84 -50.79 13.53
C GLU A 282 25.86 -51.75 12.84
#